data_AF-A0A8T4PQT3-F1
#
_entry.id   AF-A0A8T4PQT3-F1
#
_cell.length_a   1.000
_cell.length_b   1.000
_cell.length_c   1.000
_cell.angle_alpha   90.00
_cell.angle_beta   90.00
_cell.angle_gamma   90.00
#
_symmetry.space_group_name_H-M   'P 1'
#
loop_
_entity.id
_entity.type
_entity.pdbx_description
1 polymer ?
#
loop_
_entity_poly.entity_id
_entity_poly.type
_entity_poly.pdbx_seq_one_letter_code
_entity_poly.pdbx_strand_id
1 'polypeptide(L)'
;MKTKKSQMEILGLAIVIVLMLVATIFVVRFLVLKSPTEYRKGFVSSELASNMLNTLLKTAAIDCSQLTITELLQDCSQARSITCDNGEESCQHTESIAKNVFTQTLDKWSMQYEFLAYTDPKSPLIKLGKTCKAEKRSKIFPIPISTATMYTKLDICG
;
A
#
# COMPACT_ATOMS: atom_id res chain seq x y z
N MET A 1 13.89 -63.97 34.82
CA MET A 1 13.29 -62.84 34.07
C MET A 1 13.33 -61.57 34.93
N LYS A 2 14.45 -60.82 34.94
CA LYS A 2 14.61 -59.57 35.74
C LYS A 2 15.04 -58.35 34.92
N THR A 3 15.09 -58.47 33.60
CA THR A 3 15.58 -57.43 32.68
C THR A 3 14.49 -56.50 32.14
N LYS A 4 13.20 -56.78 32.37
CA LYS A 4 12.10 -55.96 31.82
C LYS A 4 11.84 -54.64 32.54
N LYS A 5 12.31 -54.47 33.78
CA LYS A 5 12.02 -53.26 34.58
C LYS A 5 12.89 -52.07 34.19
N SER A 6 14.18 -52.30 33.95
CA SER A 6 15.13 -51.26 33.52
C SER A 6 14.81 -50.71 32.12
N GLN A 7 14.22 -51.51 31.25
CA GLN A 7 13.83 -51.08 29.89
C GLN A 7 12.66 -50.08 29.89
N MET A 8 11.77 -50.13 30.89
CA MET A 8 10.66 -49.17 30.99
C MET A 8 11.11 -47.78 31.47
N GLU A 9 12.11 -47.72 32.34
CA GLU A 9 12.64 -46.43 32.85
C GLU A 9 13.38 -45.65 31.74
N ILE A 10 14.13 -46.35 30.89
CA ILE A 10 14.85 -45.75 29.76
C ILE A 10 13.86 -45.22 28.71
N LEU A 11 12.73 -45.90 28.50
CA LEU A 11 11.71 -45.48 27.53
C LEU A 11 10.97 -44.21 27.96
N GLY A 12 10.69 -44.05 29.27
CA GLY A 12 10.12 -42.83 29.82
C GLY A 12 11.05 -41.63 29.65
N LEU A 13 12.34 -41.81 29.93
CA LEU A 13 13.34 -40.75 29.80
C LEU A 13 13.52 -40.31 28.33
N ALA A 14 13.46 -41.25 27.39
CA ALA A 14 13.52 -40.93 25.95
C ALA A 14 12.35 -40.03 25.51
N ILE A 15 11.13 -40.28 25.98
CA ILE A 15 9.95 -39.47 25.64
C ILE A 15 10.11 -38.02 26.15
N VAL A 16 10.60 -37.84 27.38
CA VAL A 16 10.81 -36.50 27.96
C VAL A 16 11.84 -35.70 27.15
N ILE A 17 12.92 -36.34 26.72
CA ILE A 17 13.95 -35.69 25.87
C ILE A 17 13.35 -35.27 24.53
N VAL A 18 12.55 -36.14 23.90
CA VAL A 18 11.87 -35.80 22.63
C VAL A 18 10.94 -34.59 22.82
N LEU A 19 10.15 -34.56 23.89
CA LEU A 19 9.29 -33.42 24.20
C LEU A 19 10.07 -32.13 24.45
N MET A 20 11.21 -32.20 25.15
CA MET A 20 12.11 -31.05 25.35
C MET A 20 12.68 -30.53 24.03
N LEU A 21 13.10 -31.42 23.13
CA LEU A 21 13.63 -31.04 21.82
C LEU A 21 12.54 -30.35 20.97
N VAL A 22 11.32 -30.88 20.96
CA VAL A 22 10.18 -30.25 20.27
C VAL A 22 9.91 -28.87 20.86
N ALA A 23 9.83 -28.74 22.19
CA ALA A 23 9.61 -27.45 22.86
C ALA A 23 10.71 -26.42 22.51
N THR A 24 11.97 -26.86 22.44
CA THR A 24 13.11 -26.01 22.08
C THR A 24 13.02 -25.55 20.62
N ILE A 25 12.61 -26.44 19.70
CA ILE A 25 12.37 -26.08 18.30
C ILE A 25 11.28 -25.01 18.19
N PHE A 26 10.18 -25.15 18.95
CA PHE A 26 9.13 -24.13 19.01
C PHE A 26 9.69 -22.79 19.52
N VAL A 27 10.43 -22.79 20.62
CA VAL A 27 11.06 -21.57 21.17
C VAL A 27 11.97 -20.91 20.14
N VAL A 28 12.86 -21.67 19.50
CA VAL A 28 13.78 -21.12 18.49
C VAL A 28 13.01 -20.60 17.26
N ARG A 29 11.98 -21.32 16.80
CA ARG A 29 11.16 -20.89 15.65
C ARG A 29 10.34 -19.63 15.93
N PHE A 30 9.73 -19.53 17.11
CA PHE A 30 8.78 -18.46 17.42
C PHE A 30 9.42 -17.23 18.09
N LEU A 31 10.50 -17.40 18.85
CA LEU A 31 11.16 -16.31 19.57
C LEU A 31 12.45 -15.82 18.88
N VAL A 32 13.24 -16.72 18.29
CA VAL A 32 14.56 -16.38 17.72
C VAL A 32 14.48 -16.11 16.21
N LEU A 33 13.73 -16.93 15.47
CA LEU A 33 13.57 -16.83 14.01
C LEU A 33 12.44 -15.88 13.58
N LYS A 34 12.17 -14.80 14.34
CA LYS A 34 11.45 -13.65 13.79
C LYS A 34 12.38 -12.93 12.80
N SER A 35 12.42 -13.39 11.55
CA SER A 35 13.15 -12.73 10.47
C SER A 35 12.26 -12.50 9.24
N PRO A 36 12.64 -11.55 8.38
CA PRO A 36 12.22 -10.16 8.40
C PRO A 36 10.85 -10.02 7.70
N THR A 37 9.83 -9.56 8.42
CA THR A 37 8.56 -9.15 7.79
C THR A 37 8.73 -8.02 6.77
N GLU A 38 9.89 -7.38 6.73
CA GLU A 38 10.18 -6.19 5.93
C GLU A 38 10.21 -6.44 4.42
N TYR A 39 10.81 -7.53 3.92
CA TYR A 39 10.80 -7.81 2.47
C TYR A 39 9.39 -8.08 1.94
N ARG A 40 8.58 -8.81 2.70
CA ARG A 40 7.18 -9.08 2.32
C ARG A 40 6.34 -7.80 2.40
N LYS A 41 6.59 -6.94 3.39
CA LYS A 41 5.96 -5.62 3.49
C LYS A 41 6.31 -4.74 2.29
N GLY A 42 7.56 -4.69 1.87
CA GLY A 42 8.01 -3.87 0.74
C GLY A 42 7.33 -4.22 -0.59
N PHE A 43 7.21 -5.51 -0.91
CA PHE A 43 6.50 -5.96 -2.11
C PHE A 43 5.00 -5.63 -2.04
N VAL A 44 4.36 -5.92 -0.89
CA VAL A 44 2.94 -5.65 -0.69
C VAL A 44 2.62 -4.15 -0.81
N SER A 45 3.45 -3.27 -0.26
CA SER A 45 3.24 -1.81 -0.35
C SER A 45 3.36 -1.29 -1.78
N SER A 46 4.31 -1.81 -2.58
CA SER A 46 4.47 -1.42 -3.98
C SER A 46 3.30 -1.90 -4.85
N GLU A 47 2.88 -3.15 -4.67
CA GLU A 47 1.70 -3.69 -5.36
C GLU A 47 0.42 -2.97 -4.96
N LEU A 48 0.28 -2.64 -3.67
CA LEU A 48 -0.84 -1.85 -3.19
C LEU A 48 -0.86 -0.46 -3.85
N ALA A 49 0.27 0.26 -3.83
CA ALA A 49 0.36 1.58 -4.47
C ALA A 49 0.00 1.52 -5.96
N SER A 50 0.49 0.48 -6.66
CA SER A 50 0.23 0.28 -8.08
C SER A 50 -1.25 0.00 -8.37
N ASN A 51 -1.84 -0.98 -7.69
CA ASN A 51 -3.24 -1.34 -7.89
C ASN A 51 -4.17 -0.19 -7.49
N MET A 52 -3.89 0.46 -6.38
CA MET A 52 -4.67 1.60 -5.90
C MET A 52 -4.64 2.77 -6.89
N LEU A 53 -3.45 3.14 -7.36
CA LEU A 53 -3.29 4.23 -8.34
C LEU A 53 -3.98 3.87 -9.66
N ASN A 54 -3.80 2.65 -10.17
CA ASN A 54 -4.45 2.20 -11.41
C ASN A 54 -5.98 2.20 -11.29
N THR A 55 -6.53 1.76 -10.16
CA THR A 55 -7.98 1.76 -9.93
C THR A 55 -8.50 3.18 -9.82
N LEU A 56 -7.83 4.06 -9.07
CA LEU A 56 -8.21 5.46 -8.95
C LEU A 56 -8.27 6.15 -10.32
N LEU A 57 -7.20 6.01 -11.12
CA LEU A 57 -7.08 6.63 -12.45
C LEU A 57 -8.16 6.16 -13.45
N LYS A 58 -8.63 4.92 -13.31
CA LYS A 58 -9.68 4.33 -14.16
C LYS A 58 -11.10 4.53 -13.63
N THR A 59 -11.24 5.07 -12.42
CA THR A 59 -12.56 5.31 -11.84
C THR A 59 -13.25 6.43 -12.62
N ALA A 60 -14.52 6.23 -12.99
CA ALA A 60 -15.33 7.22 -13.66
C ALA A 60 -16.05 8.11 -12.63
N ALA A 61 -16.00 9.42 -12.82
CA ALA A 61 -16.75 10.39 -12.04
C ALA A 61 -18.18 10.49 -12.59
N ILE A 62 -19.14 9.93 -11.85
CA ILE A 62 -20.56 9.92 -12.26
C ILE A 62 -21.07 11.34 -12.43
N ASP A 63 -20.68 12.25 -11.54
CA ASP A 63 -21.12 13.65 -11.50
C ASP A 63 -20.29 14.58 -12.39
N CYS A 64 -19.46 14.02 -13.28
CA CYS A 64 -18.60 14.78 -14.18
C CYS A 64 -18.58 14.15 -15.57
N SER A 65 -19.77 13.99 -16.17
CA SER A 65 -19.95 13.42 -17.52
C SER A 65 -19.37 12.01 -17.71
N GLN A 66 -19.29 11.22 -16.63
CA GLN A 66 -18.67 9.88 -16.63
C GLN A 66 -17.21 9.85 -17.08
N LEU A 67 -16.52 10.99 -17.02
CA LEU A 67 -15.10 11.07 -17.34
C LEU A 67 -14.29 10.30 -16.29
N THR A 68 -13.22 9.66 -16.75
CA THR A 68 -12.27 9.00 -15.87
C THR A 68 -11.44 10.03 -15.11
N ILE A 69 -10.94 9.66 -13.92
CA ILE A 69 -10.00 10.49 -13.17
C ILE A 69 -8.77 10.85 -14.02
N THR A 70 -8.34 9.97 -14.93
CA THR A 70 -7.25 10.28 -15.87
C THR A 70 -7.59 11.49 -16.75
N GLU A 71 -8.78 11.54 -17.33
CA GLU A 71 -9.24 12.65 -18.18
C GLU A 71 -9.41 13.94 -17.38
N LEU A 72 -9.96 13.85 -16.16
CA LEU A 72 -10.07 15.01 -15.26
C LEU A 72 -8.70 15.56 -14.85
N LEU A 73 -7.71 14.70 -14.61
CA LEU A 73 -6.32 15.11 -14.36
C LEU A 73 -5.67 15.75 -15.60
N GLN A 74 -5.95 15.23 -16.80
CA GLN A 74 -5.49 15.83 -18.05
C GLN A 74 -6.03 17.25 -18.22
N ASP A 75 -7.33 17.47 -17.99
CA ASP A 75 -7.94 18.80 -18.04
C ASP A 75 -7.39 19.72 -16.93
N CYS A 76 -7.26 19.18 -15.71
CA CYS A 76 -6.70 19.89 -14.55
C CYS A 76 -5.29 20.45 -14.81
N SER A 77 -4.47 19.73 -15.58
CA SER A 77 -3.10 20.11 -15.91
C SER A 77 -2.95 21.13 -17.04
N GLN A 78 -4.02 21.35 -17.83
CA GLN A 78 -3.99 22.18 -19.03
C GLN A 78 -4.81 23.45 -18.86
N ALA A 79 -6.13 23.35 -19.01
CA ALA A 79 -7.01 24.49 -19.19
C ALA A 79 -8.06 24.64 -18.08
N ARG A 80 -8.28 23.59 -17.26
CA ARG A 80 -9.36 23.53 -16.25
C ARG A 80 -10.72 23.91 -16.84
N SER A 81 -10.98 23.41 -18.04
CA SER A 81 -12.15 23.78 -18.83
C SER A 81 -13.40 23.00 -18.44
N ILE A 82 -13.21 21.86 -17.76
CA ILE A 82 -14.30 21.00 -17.35
C ILE A 82 -14.75 21.40 -15.94
N THR A 83 -16.04 21.73 -15.84
CA THR A 83 -16.73 21.96 -14.57
C THR A 83 -17.73 20.82 -14.40
N CYS A 84 -17.67 20.13 -13.26
CA CYS A 84 -18.55 19.01 -12.95
C CYS A 84 -19.95 19.51 -12.54
N ASP A 85 -20.94 18.62 -12.46
CA ASP A 85 -22.35 18.97 -12.21
C ASP A 85 -22.56 19.67 -10.85
N ASN A 86 -21.65 19.42 -9.91
CA ASN A 86 -21.61 20.05 -8.59
C ASN A 86 -20.94 21.44 -8.56
N GLY A 87 -20.49 21.94 -9.72
CA GLY A 87 -19.79 23.22 -9.84
C GLY A 87 -18.30 23.18 -9.49
N GLU A 88 -17.73 22.01 -9.16
CA GLU A 88 -16.30 21.87 -8.89
C GLU A 88 -15.50 21.82 -10.19
N GLU A 89 -14.31 22.43 -10.18
CA GLU A 89 -13.32 22.25 -11.25
C GLU A 89 -12.73 20.83 -11.21
N SER A 90 -12.29 20.33 -12.37
CA SER A 90 -11.67 19.00 -12.51
C SER A 90 -10.62 18.65 -11.44
N CYS A 91 -9.78 19.62 -11.07
CA CYS A 91 -8.75 19.43 -10.05
C CYS A 91 -9.35 19.16 -8.66
N GLN A 92 -10.29 20.01 -8.24
CA GLN A 92 -10.94 19.94 -6.93
C GLN A 92 -11.78 18.67 -6.81
N HIS A 93 -12.51 18.34 -7.88
CA HIS A 93 -13.31 17.12 -7.91
C HIS A 93 -12.44 15.86 -7.81
N THR A 94 -11.34 15.81 -8.58
CA THR A 94 -10.37 14.71 -8.51
C THR A 94 -9.73 14.60 -7.13
N GLU A 95 -9.34 15.73 -6.54
CA GLU A 95 -8.78 15.78 -5.19
C GLU A 95 -9.78 15.24 -4.15
N SER A 96 -11.06 15.61 -4.26
CA SER A 96 -12.14 15.14 -3.39
C SER A 96 -12.35 13.63 -3.49
N ILE A 97 -12.43 13.09 -4.72
CA ILE A 97 -12.56 11.64 -4.95
C ILE A 97 -11.34 10.91 -4.40
N ALA A 98 -10.12 11.36 -4.74
CA ALA A 98 -8.89 10.73 -4.28
C ALA A 98 -8.80 10.73 -2.75
N LYS A 99 -9.13 11.86 -2.10
CA LYS A 99 -9.18 11.99 -0.65
C LYS A 99 -10.18 11.03 -0.03
N ASN A 100 -11.39 10.96 -0.56
CA ASN A 100 -12.42 10.04 -0.07
C ASN A 100 -11.96 8.58 -0.19
N VAL A 101 -11.44 8.21 -1.36
CA VAL A 101 -10.91 6.87 -1.64
C VAL A 101 -9.80 6.50 -0.66
N PHE A 102 -8.82 7.38 -0.43
CA PHE A 102 -7.72 7.11 0.50
C PHE A 102 -8.18 7.10 1.97
N THR A 103 -9.10 7.98 2.36
CA THR A 103 -9.64 8.00 3.72
C THR A 103 -10.49 6.77 4.03
N GLN A 104 -11.19 6.23 3.03
CA GLN A 104 -11.95 4.99 3.21
C GLN A 104 -11.09 3.72 3.16
N THR A 105 -9.82 3.82 2.76
CA THR A 105 -8.92 2.67 2.58
C THR A 105 -7.64 2.80 3.42
N LEU A 106 -6.65 3.55 2.94
CA LEU A 106 -5.33 3.70 3.55
C LEU A 106 -5.39 4.26 4.97
N ASP A 107 -6.26 5.25 5.23
CA ASP A 107 -6.42 5.79 6.58
C ASP A 107 -7.05 4.77 7.53
N LYS A 108 -8.07 4.00 7.07
CA LYS A 108 -8.66 2.92 7.87
C LYS A 108 -7.66 1.81 8.18
N TRP A 109 -6.71 1.57 7.29
CA TRP A 109 -5.62 0.61 7.50
C TRP A 109 -4.44 1.20 8.28
N SER A 110 -4.54 2.46 8.73
CA SER A 110 -3.48 3.18 9.44
C SER A 110 -2.16 3.23 8.68
N MET A 111 -2.23 3.27 7.34
CA MET A 111 -1.05 3.39 6.47
C MET A 111 -0.77 4.86 6.19
N GLN A 112 0.47 5.29 6.38
CA GLN A 112 0.89 6.63 5.96
C GLN A 112 1.16 6.62 4.45
N TYR A 113 0.69 7.66 3.76
CA TYR A 113 0.87 7.79 2.32
C TYR A 113 1.07 9.25 1.92
N GLU A 114 1.66 9.44 0.74
CA GLU A 114 1.75 10.71 0.04
C GLU A 114 1.32 10.50 -1.41
N PHE A 115 0.26 11.18 -1.82
CA PHE A 115 -0.19 11.20 -3.21
C PHE A 115 0.12 12.56 -3.82
N LEU A 116 0.70 12.55 -5.01
CA LEU A 116 1.08 13.73 -5.77
C LEU A 116 0.61 13.59 -7.22
N ALA A 117 -0.05 14.62 -7.74
CA ALA A 117 -0.26 14.80 -9.18
C ALA A 117 0.45 16.09 -9.61
N TYR A 118 1.38 16.01 -10.56
CA TYR A 118 2.24 17.14 -10.91
C TYR A 118 2.76 17.08 -12.34
N THR A 119 3.01 18.25 -12.91
CA THR A 119 3.85 18.43 -14.11
C THR A 119 5.28 18.79 -13.69
N ASP A 120 5.42 19.67 -12.70
CA ASP A 120 6.68 19.98 -12.00
C ASP A 120 6.65 19.41 -10.57
N PRO A 121 7.60 18.52 -10.18
CA PRO A 121 7.70 17.98 -8.83
C PRO A 121 7.74 19.04 -7.71
N LYS A 122 8.20 20.27 -8.00
CA LYS A 122 8.31 21.35 -7.01
C LYS A 122 6.97 22.03 -6.72
N SER A 123 6.02 21.94 -7.64
CA SER A 123 4.70 22.59 -7.54
C SER A 123 3.60 21.61 -7.94
N PRO A 124 3.30 20.62 -7.08
CA PRO A 124 2.25 19.64 -7.38
C PRO A 124 0.87 20.32 -7.47
N LEU A 125 0.08 19.89 -8.45
CA LEU A 125 -1.29 20.35 -8.65
C LEU A 125 -2.21 19.79 -7.56
N ILE A 126 -1.98 18.53 -7.17
CA ILE A 126 -2.70 17.87 -6.09
C ILE A 126 -1.67 17.25 -5.16
N LYS A 127 -1.82 17.49 -3.86
CA LYS A 127 -1.02 16.87 -2.80
C LYS A 127 -1.92 16.40 -1.67
N LEU A 128 -1.96 15.09 -1.46
CA LEU A 128 -2.75 14.47 -0.39
C LEU A 128 -1.85 13.62 0.52
N GLY A 129 -2.25 13.49 1.78
CA GLY A 129 -1.54 12.69 2.79
C GLY A 129 -0.38 13.45 3.45
N LYS A 130 0.59 12.69 4.00
CA LYS A 130 1.75 13.21 4.73
C LYS A 130 3.03 12.77 4.03
N THR A 131 3.96 13.70 3.85
CA THR A 131 5.27 13.40 3.25
C THR A 131 5.99 12.30 4.03
N CYS A 132 6.34 11.22 3.33
CA CYS A 132 7.09 10.11 3.92
C CYS A 132 8.51 10.56 4.29
N LYS A 133 8.84 10.54 5.58
CA LYS A 133 10.20 10.86 6.09
C LYS A 133 11.15 9.67 6.04
N ALA A 134 10.60 8.46 6.02
CA ALA A 134 11.34 7.20 6.07
C ALA A 134 11.40 6.54 4.68
N GLU A 135 11.77 5.26 4.65
CA GLU A 135 11.66 4.43 3.45
C GLU A 135 10.22 4.47 2.91
N LYS A 136 10.10 4.50 1.58
CA LYS A 136 8.83 4.58 0.90
C LYS A 136 8.83 3.73 -0.35
N ARG A 137 7.65 3.19 -0.67
CA ARG A 137 7.41 2.44 -1.89
C ARG A 137 6.47 3.26 -2.76
N SER A 138 6.92 3.53 -3.98
CA SER A 138 6.31 4.49 -4.88
C SER A 138 5.82 3.79 -6.13
N LYS A 139 4.63 4.13 -6.59
CA LYS A 139 4.25 3.96 -7.99
C LYS A 139 4.12 5.32 -8.64
N ILE A 140 4.70 5.46 -9.83
CA ILE A 140 4.51 6.61 -10.70
C ILE A 140 3.79 6.14 -11.96
N PHE A 141 2.77 6.88 -12.37
CA PHE A 141 2.04 6.66 -13.61
C PHE A 141 2.08 7.94 -14.46
N PRO A 142 2.71 7.91 -15.65
CA PRO A 142 2.72 9.05 -16.56
C PRO A 142 1.39 9.15 -17.31
N ILE A 143 0.87 10.37 -17.41
CA ILE A 143 -0.34 10.72 -18.13
C ILE A 143 0.06 11.72 -19.23
N PRO A 144 -0.02 11.34 -20.53
CA PRO A 144 0.30 12.25 -21.61
C PRO A 144 -0.73 13.39 -21.66
N ILE A 145 -0.25 14.62 -21.86
CA ILE A 145 -1.07 15.81 -22.07
C ILE A 145 -0.62 16.50 -23.36
N SER A 146 -1.39 17.47 -23.86
CA SER A 146 -1.14 18.06 -25.20
C SER A 146 0.26 18.68 -25.35
N THR A 147 0.79 19.27 -24.29
CA THR A 147 2.05 20.04 -24.31
C THR A 147 3.21 19.37 -23.54
N ALA A 148 2.93 18.37 -22.71
CA ALA A 148 3.91 17.73 -21.83
C ALA A 148 3.42 16.35 -21.31
N THR A 149 4.05 15.83 -20.27
CA THR A 149 3.60 14.65 -19.52
C THR A 149 3.33 15.05 -18.08
N MET A 150 2.13 14.80 -17.60
CA MET A 150 1.81 14.87 -16.17
C MET A 150 2.20 13.54 -15.52
N TYR A 151 2.61 13.58 -14.25
CA TYR A 151 2.88 12.39 -13.46
C TYR A 151 1.92 12.34 -12.28
N THR A 152 1.38 11.15 -12.03
CA THR A 152 0.74 10.83 -10.76
C THR A 152 1.61 9.87 -9.99
N LYS A 153 1.73 10.09 -8.70
CA LYS A 153 2.61 9.34 -7.82
C LYS A 153 1.90 9.03 -6.52
N LEU A 154 1.94 7.77 -6.10
CA LEU A 154 1.47 7.33 -4.79
C LEU A 154 2.64 6.67 -4.06
N ASP A 155 3.01 7.26 -2.93
CA ASP A 155 3.98 6.76 -1.98
C ASP A 155 3.26 6.15 -0.78
N ILE A 156 3.58 4.90 -0.46
CA ILE A 156 3.20 4.27 0.81
C ILE A 156 4.44 4.29 1.70
N CYS A 157 4.33 4.91 2.87
CA CYS A 157 5.43 5.00 3.83
C CYS A 157 5.49 3.70 4.66
N GLY A 158 6.68 3.16 4.87
CA GLY A 158 6.85 1.96 5.68
C GLY A 158 8.23 1.33 5.55
#